data_AF-A0ABD2Y571-F1
#
_entry.id   AF-A0ABD2Y571-F1
#
_cell.length_a   1.000
_cell.length_b   1.000
_cell.length_c   1.000
_cell.angle_alpha   90.00
_cell.angle_beta   90.00
_cell.angle_gamma   90.00
#
_symmetry.space_group_name_H-M   'P 1'
#
loop_
_entity.id
_entity.type
_entity.pdbx_description
1 polymer ?
#
loop_
_entity_poly.entity_id
_entity_poly.type
_entity_poly.pdbx_seq_one_letter_code
_entity_poly.pdbx_strand_id
1 'polypeptide(L)'
;MENETVRKHKQGENSRRRGETSIWKYLWQEKQVCCDLQVETLEHCFFHCQNAELIWKLAPLHWDGLNQFRGNLWNWWSELMGAANRTDGRDHIILTVNILWQIWKSRNEMQFILTKLIAKH
;
A
#
# COMPACT_ATOMS: atom_id res chain seq x y z
N MET A 1 -31.37 13.14 -20.17
CA MET A 1 -30.53 14.34 -20.29
C MET A 1 -29.83 14.54 -18.97
N GLU A 2 -28.56 14.16 -18.85
CA GLU A 2 -27.79 14.35 -17.61
C GLU A 2 -27.36 15.82 -17.48
N ASN A 3 -27.68 16.44 -16.35
CA ASN A 3 -27.41 17.84 -16.05
C ASN A 3 -25.91 18.17 -16.07
N GLU A 4 -25.57 19.29 -16.72
CA GLU A 4 -24.22 19.86 -16.85
C GLU A 4 -23.47 20.05 -15.52
N THR A 5 -24.21 20.21 -14.43
CA THR A 5 -23.70 20.30 -13.05
C THR A 5 -23.02 19.01 -12.58
N VAL A 6 -23.51 17.84 -13.01
CA VAL A 6 -22.94 16.53 -12.66
C VAL A 6 -21.66 16.26 -13.46
N ARG A 7 -21.57 16.79 -14.70
CA ARG A 7 -20.36 16.65 -15.55
C ARG A 7 -19.17 17.45 -15.00
N LYS A 8 -19.41 18.64 -14.43
CA LYS A 8 -18.35 19.46 -13.84
C LYS A 8 -17.80 18.88 -12.52
N HIS A 9 -18.64 18.23 -11.71
CA HIS A 9 -18.19 17.51 -10.51
C HIS A 9 -17.33 16.28 -10.86
N LYS A 10 -17.75 15.49 -11.86
CA LYS A 10 -16.94 14.35 -12.35
C LYS A 10 -15.60 14.78 -12.95
N GLN A 11 -15.52 15.95 -13.59
CA GLN A 11 -14.26 16.49 -14.14
C GLN A 11 -13.34 17.08 -13.07
N GLY A 12 -13.87 17.69 -12.01
CA GLY A 12 -13.09 18.16 -10.86
C GLY A 12 -12.47 17.02 -10.04
N GLU A 13 -13.20 15.92 -9.86
CA GLU A 13 -12.70 14.72 -9.17
C GLU A 13 -11.71 13.90 -10.02
N ASN A 14 -11.83 13.93 -11.34
CA ASN A 14 -10.87 13.28 -12.26
C ASN A 14 -9.54 14.02 -12.37
N SER A 15 -9.50 15.32 -12.09
CA SER A 15 -8.26 16.10 -12.05
C SER A 15 -7.49 15.94 -10.74
N ARG A 16 -8.17 15.63 -9.62
CA ARG A 16 -7.52 15.39 -8.32
C ARG A 16 -6.77 14.06 -8.23
N ARG A 17 -7.09 13.09 -9.09
CA ARG A 17 -6.45 11.76 -9.13
C ARG A 17 -5.20 11.66 -10.01
N ARG A 18 -4.77 12.75 -10.66
CA ARG A 18 -3.70 12.70 -11.68
C ARG A 18 -2.33 13.16 -11.18
N GLY A 19 -2.22 13.61 -9.93
CA GLY A 19 -0.99 14.13 -9.33
C GLY A 19 -0.30 13.19 -8.33
N GLU A 20 -0.95 12.09 -7.94
CA GLU A 20 -0.31 11.10 -7.06
C GLU A 20 0.64 10.22 -7.89
N THR A 21 1.86 10.75 -8.00
CA THR A 21 3.17 10.05 -7.94
C THR A 21 3.60 9.21 -9.13
N SER A 22 4.36 9.86 -10.02
CA SER A 22 5.26 9.23 -10.98
C SER A 22 6.20 8.19 -10.35
N ILE A 23 6.62 8.38 -9.09
CA ILE A 23 7.53 7.48 -8.37
C ILE A 23 6.93 6.08 -8.19
N TRP A 24 5.67 5.97 -7.76
CA TRP A 24 5.02 4.67 -7.58
C TRP A 24 4.84 3.94 -8.92
N LYS A 25 4.61 4.68 -10.02
CA LYS A 25 4.51 4.06 -11.34
C LYS A 25 5.79 3.32 -11.74
N TYR A 26 6.97 3.83 -11.38
CA TYR A 26 8.26 3.19 -11.71
C TYR A 26 8.64 2.04 -10.77
N LEU A 27 8.25 2.11 -9.49
CA LEU A 27 8.52 1.02 -8.53
C LEU A 27 7.73 -0.26 -8.81
N TRP A 28 6.62 -0.16 -9.55
CA TRP A 28 5.68 -1.26 -9.74
C TRP A 28 5.51 -1.72 -11.20
N GLN A 29 6.19 -1.09 -12.17
CA GLN A 29 6.07 -1.44 -13.59
C GLN A 29 6.99 -2.57 -14.05
N GLU A 30 8.07 -2.86 -13.32
CA GLU A 30 8.84 -4.06 -13.56
C GLU A 30 8.12 -5.23 -12.87
N LYS A 31 7.59 -6.10 -13.72
CA LYS A 31 6.62 -7.17 -13.46
C LYS A 31 7.20 -8.27 -12.57
N GLN A 32 7.64 -7.93 -11.37
CA GLN A 32 8.17 -8.88 -10.41
C GLN A 32 6.99 -9.49 -9.65
N VAL A 33 6.57 -10.65 -10.14
CA VAL A 33 5.72 -11.65 -9.48
C VAL A 33 6.44 -12.03 -8.19
N CYS A 34 6.28 -11.23 -7.14
CA CYS A 34 6.85 -11.51 -5.84
C CYS A 34 5.78 -12.25 -5.04
N CYS A 35 6.10 -13.48 -4.65
CA CYS A 35 5.39 -14.29 -3.65
C CYS A 35 4.16 -15.11 -4.09
N ASP A 36 3.84 -15.18 -5.39
CA ASP A 36 2.59 -15.79 -5.89
C ASP A 36 2.50 -17.34 -5.87
N LEU A 37 3.48 -18.03 -5.28
CA LEU A 37 3.57 -19.51 -5.31
C LEU A 37 3.22 -20.21 -3.99
N GLN A 38 2.99 -19.48 -2.90
CA GLN A 38 2.67 -20.03 -1.58
C GLN A 38 1.63 -19.16 -0.85
N VAL A 39 0.95 -19.72 0.17
CA VAL A 39 0.12 -18.95 1.09
C VAL A 39 1.01 -17.98 1.86
N GLU A 40 0.96 -16.71 1.48
CA GLU A 40 1.74 -15.65 2.10
C GLU A 40 1.06 -15.13 3.37
N THR A 41 1.84 -14.96 4.46
CA THR A 41 1.35 -14.33 5.69
C THR A 41 1.27 -12.80 5.53
N LEU A 42 0.44 -12.12 6.33
CA LEU A 42 0.36 -10.67 6.30
C LEU A 42 1.71 -10.02 6.67
N GLU A 43 2.49 -10.65 7.55
CA GLU A 43 3.83 -10.21 7.90
C GLU A 43 4.76 -10.22 6.68
N HIS A 44 4.72 -11.27 5.86
CA HIS A 44 5.53 -11.30 4.64
C HIS A 44 5.06 -10.21 3.66
N CYS A 45 3.75 -10.15 3.39
CA CYS A 45 3.15 -9.16 2.51
C CYS A 45 3.54 -7.72 2.89
N PHE A 46 3.46 -7.37 4.18
CA PHE A 46 3.67 -6.01 4.64
C PHE A 46 5.12 -5.64 4.95
N PHE A 47 5.98 -6.59 5.29
CA PHE A 47 7.31 -6.26 5.83
C PHE A 47 8.48 -6.95 5.16
N HIS A 48 8.30 -8.18 4.68
CA HIS A 48 9.42 -9.05 4.26
C HIS A 48 9.43 -9.36 2.76
N CYS A 49 8.37 -9.02 2.03
CA CYS A 49 8.37 -9.02 0.58
C CYS A 49 9.39 -7.97 0.09
N GLN A 50 10.17 -8.30 -0.95
CA GLN A 50 11.19 -7.40 -1.51
C GLN A 50 10.60 -6.03 -1.91
N ASN A 51 9.39 -6.04 -2.49
CA ASN A 51 8.68 -4.83 -2.85
C ASN A 51 8.27 -4.03 -1.60
N ALA A 52 7.77 -4.70 -0.56
CA ALA A 52 7.42 -4.07 0.70
C ALA A 52 8.64 -3.42 1.37
N GLU A 53 9.77 -4.12 1.41
CA GLU A 53 11.02 -3.57 1.95
C GLU A 53 11.48 -2.31 1.20
N LEU A 54 11.37 -2.30 -0.13
CA LEU A 54 11.73 -1.15 -0.94
C LEU A 54 10.82 0.05 -0.66
N ILE A 55 9.51 -0.17 -0.53
CA ILE A 55 8.55 0.88 -0.19
C ILE A 55 8.86 1.46 1.18
N TRP A 56 9.12 0.62 2.18
CA TRP A 56 9.49 1.10 3.52
C TRP A 56 10.82 1.87 3.52
N LYS A 57 11.79 1.51 2.68
CA LYS A 57 13.05 2.24 2.52
C LYS A 57 12.87 3.60 1.83
N LEU A 58 11.89 3.71 0.93
CA LEU A 58 11.63 4.94 0.16
C LEU A 58 10.58 5.85 0.80
N ALA A 59 9.79 5.33 1.72
CA ALA A 59 8.76 6.09 2.41
C ALA A 59 9.41 7.24 3.23
N PRO A 60 8.84 8.46 3.19
CA PRO A 60 9.32 9.59 3.98
C PRO A 60 8.85 9.49 5.45
N LEU A 61 8.88 8.29 6.02
CA LEU A 61 8.27 7.95 7.30
C LEU A 61 9.24 7.07 8.09
N HIS A 62 9.61 7.53 9.29
CA HIS A 62 10.46 6.79 10.20
C HIS A 62 9.71 6.46 11.49
N TRP A 63 9.76 5.19 11.89
CA TRP A 63 9.25 4.71 13.16
C TRP A 63 10.39 4.08 13.95
N ASP A 64 10.83 4.78 15.00
CA ASP A 64 11.88 4.29 15.89
C ASP A 64 11.38 3.04 16.63
N GLY A 65 12.19 1.99 16.65
CA GLY A 65 11.88 0.74 17.36
C GLY A 65 10.82 -0.15 16.72
N LEU A 66 9.97 0.36 15.81
CA LEU A 66 8.85 -0.41 15.26
C LEU A 66 9.31 -1.59 14.38
N ASN A 67 10.51 -1.51 13.81
CA ASN A 67 11.09 -2.57 12.99
C ASN A 67 11.28 -3.90 13.74
N GLN A 68 11.48 -3.87 15.06
CA GLN A 68 11.67 -5.09 15.86
C GLN A 68 10.40 -5.95 15.95
N PHE A 69 9.23 -5.37 15.67
CA PHE A 69 7.94 -6.05 15.76
C PHE A 69 7.45 -6.62 14.42
N ARG A 70 8.20 -6.46 13.32
CA ARG A 70 7.81 -6.93 11.97
C ARG A 70 7.57 -8.45 11.86
N GLY A 71 8.00 -9.23 12.86
CA GLY A 71 7.73 -10.67 12.95
C GLY A 71 6.34 -11.03 13.47
N ASN A 72 5.59 -10.06 14.02
CA ASN A 72 4.23 -10.25 14.51
C ASN A 72 3.42 -8.99 14.21
N LEU A 73 2.51 -9.06 13.24
CA LEU A 73 1.75 -7.89 12.80
C LEU A 73 0.90 -7.28 13.92
N TRP A 74 0.37 -8.11 14.82
CA TRP A 74 -0.46 -7.62 15.91
C TRP A 74 0.33 -6.79 16.92
N ASN A 75 1.51 -7.26 17.33
CA ASN A 75 2.41 -6.51 18.20
C ASN A 75 2.87 -5.22 17.52
N TRP A 76 3.24 -5.31 16.24
CA TRP A 76 3.61 -4.14 15.44
C TRP A 76 2.48 -3.10 15.40
N TRP A 77 1.24 -3.54 15.19
CA TRP A 77 0.07 -2.66 15.16
C TRP A 77 -0.22 -2.03 16.52
N SER A 78 -0.10 -2.80 17.60
CA SER A 78 -0.27 -2.29 18.97
C SER A 78 0.72 -1.15 19.28
N GLU A 79 1.98 -1.34 18.92
CA GLU A 79 3.05 -0.34 19.13
C GLU A 79 2.85 0.90 18.26
N LEU A 80 2.43 0.72 17.01
CA LEU A 80 2.05 1.82 16.12
C LEU A 80 0.93 2.68 16.72
N MET A 81 -0.12 2.05 17.27
CA MET A 81 -1.24 2.74 17.87
C MET A 81 -0.87 3.41 19.20
N GLY A 82 0.03 2.81 19.99
CA GLY A 82 0.58 3.42 21.20
C GLY A 82 1.32 4.74 20.95
N ALA A 83 1.85 4.89 19.74
CA ALA A 83 2.56 6.10 19.32
C ALA A 83 1.63 7.23 18.83
N ALA A 84 0.30 7.09 18.89
CA ALA A 84 -0.65 8.11 18.43
C ALA A 84 -0.57 9.44 19.19
N ASN A 85 -0.08 9.41 20.44
CA ASN A 85 0.04 10.60 21.29
C ASN A 85 1.35 11.37 21.10
N ARG A 86 2.28 10.88 20.27
CA ARG A 86 3.52 11.61 19.93
C ARG A 86 3.22 12.81 19.02
N THR A 87 4.13 13.76 18.97
CA THR A 87 4.09 14.85 17.99
C THR A 87 3.96 14.29 16.57
N ASP A 88 2.99 14.78 15.81
CA ASP A 88 2.65 14.30 14.47
C ASP A 88 2.27 12.79 14.39
N GLY A 89 2.01 12.15 15.54
CA GLY A 89 1.75 10.72 15.63
C GLY A 89 0.57 10.26 14.79
N ARG A 90 -0.51 11.04 14.76
CA ARG A 90 -1.72 10.74 13.97
C ARG A 90 -1.45 10.82 12.48
N ASP A 91 -0.75 11.85 12.01
CA ASP A 91 -0.43 12.01 10.59
C ASP A 91 0.51 10.91 10.12
N HIS A 92 1.50 10.55 10.94
CA HIS A 92 2.36 9.41 10.69
C HIS A 92 1.58 8.09 10.63
N ILE A 93 0.60 7.86 11.52
CA ILE A 93 -0.27 6.67 11.47
C ILE A 93 -1.07 6.66 10.17
N ILE A 94 -1.65 7.79 9.76
CA ILE A 94 -2.43 7.88 8.51
C ILE A 94 -1.56 7.50 7.30
N LEU A 95 -0.34 8.03 7.21
CA LEU A 95 0.61 7.68 6.15
C LEU A 95 0.99 6.20 6.19
N THR A 96 1.20 5.66 7.38
CA THR A 96 1.52 4.24 7.60
C THR A 96 0.39 3.34 7.09
N VAL A 97 -0.85 3.63 7.48
CA VAL A 97 -2.04 2.89 7.04
C VAL A 97 -2.23 3.00 5.53
N ASN A 98 -1.97 4.16 4.94
CA ASN A 98 -2.00 4.32 3.49
C ASN A 98 -0.95 3.44 2.80
N ILE A 99 0.29 3.39 3.30
CA ILE A 99 1.34 2.51 2.76
C ILE A 99 0.91 1.04 2.82
N LEU A 100 0.42 0.56 3.97
CA LEU A 100 -0.08 -0.81 4.12
C LEU A 100 -1.20 -1.13 3.13
N TRP A 101 -2.13 -0.20 2.95
CA TRP A 101 -3.21 -0.33 1.98
C TRP A 101 -2.69 -0.44 0.54
N GLN A 102 -1.73 0.40 0.13
CA GLN A 102 -1.17 0.34 -1.22
C GLN A 102 -0.43 -0.98 -1.46
N ILE A 103 0.32 -1.49 -0.47
CA ILE A 103 0.98 -2.79 -0.54
C ILE A 103 -0.05 -3.90 -0.77
N TRP A 104 -1.08 -3.95 0.09
CA TRP A 104 -2.14 -4.96 0.01
C TRP A 104 -2.88 -4.92 -1.33
N LYS A 105 -3.25 -3.71 -1.77
CA LYS A 105 -3.99 -3.49 -3.01
C LYS A 105 -3.18 -3.94 -4.22
N SER A 106 -1.90 -3.52 -4.31
CA SER A 106 -0.99 -3.91 -5.40
C SER A 106 -0.86 -5.42 -5.53
N ARG A 107 -0.63 -6.11 -4.40
CA ARG A 107 -0.55 -7.59 -4.38
C ARG A 107 -1.83 -8.24 -4.88
N ASN A 108 -2.99 -7.77 -4.40
CA ASN A 108 -4.25 -8.39 -4.78
C ASN A 108 -4.62 -8.14 -6.24
N GLU A 109 -4.30 -6.97 -6.79
CA GLU A 109 -4.48 -6.69 -8.22
C GLU A 109 -3.70 -7.72 -9.08
N MET A 110 -2.49 -8.08 -8.68
CA MET A 110 -1.69 -9.12 -9.35
C MET A 110 -2.30 -10.52 -9.22
N GLN A 111 -2.76 -10.90 -8.03
CA GLN A 111 -3.44 -12.18 -7.81
C GLN A 111 -4.72 -12.32 -8.67
N PHE A 112 -5.51 -11.25 -8.80
CA PHE A 112 -6.67 -11.22 -9.69
C PHE A 112 -6.29 -11.34 -11.17
N ILE A 113 -5.17 -10.76 -11.60
CA ILE A 113 -4.66 -10.89 -12.98
C ILE A 113 -4.18 -12.32 -13.23
N LEU A 114 -3.39 -12.89 -12.31
CA LEU A 114 -2.82 -14.23 -12.45
C LEU A 114 -3.90 -15.31 -12.48
N THR A 115 -4.90 -15.22 -11.60
CA THR A 115 -6.01 -16.18 -11.53
C THR A 115 -6.82 -16.21 -12.83
N LYS A 116 -7.02 -15.05 -13.48
CA LYS A 116 -7.71 -14.96 -14.78
C LYS A 116 -6.91 -15.52 -15.95
N LEU A 117 -5.58 -15.52 -15.85
CA LEU A 117 -4.70 -16.10 -16.87
C LEU A 117 -4.61 -17.63 -16.74
N ILE A 118 -4.59 -18.15 -15.51
CA ILE A 118 -4.57 -19.60 -15.25
C ILE A 118 -5.92 -20.24 -15.58
N ALA A 119 -7.05 -19.58 -15.26
CA ALA A 119 -8.39 -20.10 -15.54
C ALA A 119 -8.81 -20.11 -17.03
N LYS A 120 -7.91 -19.72 -17.95
CA LYS A 120 -8.13 -19.74 -19.41
C LYS A 120 -7.53 -20.95 -20.12
N HIS A 121 -6.88 -21.85 -19.38
CA HIS A 121 -6.38 -23.14 -19.83
C HIS A 121 -6.97 -24.26 -18.99
#